data_AF-A0A127SUA8-F1
#
_entry.id   AF-A0A127SUA8-F1
#
_cell.length_a   1.000
_cell.length_b   1.000
_cell.length_c   1.000
_cell.angle_alpha   90.00
_cell.angle_beta   90.00
_cell.angle_gamma   90.00
#
_symmetry.space_group_name_H-M   'P 1'
#
loop_
_entity.id
_entity.type
_entity.pdbx_description
1 polymer ?
#
loop_
_entity_poly.entity_id
_entity_poly.type
_entity_poly.pdbx_seq_one_letter_code
_entity_poly.pdbx_strand_id
1 'polypeptide(L)' 'LAFVFGVMPLLFATGAGAGSRIALGAAVVFGMALNTLLATVYIPNFYELMQKLQEKFSKKQ' A
#
# COMPACT_ATOMS: atom_id res chain seq x y z
N LEU A 1 -5.68 -1.89 -9.03
CA LEU A 1 -5.40 -3.04 -9.93
C LEU A 1 -4.72 -2.64 -11.23
N ALA A 2 -5.17 -1.59 -11.94
CA ALA A 2 -4.52 -1.12 -13.19
C ALA A 2 -3.00 -0.90 -13.07
N PHE A 3 -2.53 -0.34 -11.94
CA PHE A 3 -1.10 -0.17 -11.66
C PHE A 3 -0.33 -1.49 -11.52
N VAL A 4 -0.92 -2.49 -10.86
CA VAL A 4 -0.33 -3.84 -10.70
C VAL A 4 -0.16 -4.52 -12.06
N PHE A 5 -1.15 -4.40 -12.95
CA PHE A 5 -1.03 -4.88 -14.33
C PHE A 5 0.05 -4.14 -15.13
N GLY A 6 0.20 -2.83 -14.93
CA GLY A 6 1.24 -2.02 -15.59
C GLY A 6 2.68 -2.39 -15.19
N VAL A 7 2.90 -2.85 -13.96
CA VAL A 7 4.23 -3.27 -13.48
C VAL A 7 4.51 -4.77 -13.65
N MET A 8 3.48 -5.57 -13.98
CA MET A 8 3.60 -7.02 -14.18
C MET A 8 4.75 -7.43 -15.14
N PRO A 9 5.02 -6.71 -16.26
CA PRO A 9 6.13 -7.05 -17.15
C PRO A 9 7.52 -6.93 -16.49
N LEU A 10 7.67 -6.10 -15.45
CA LEU A 10 8.95 -5.93 -14.75
C LEU A 10 9.37 -7.19 -14.00
N LEU A 11 8.42 -8.05 -13.62
CA LEU A 11 8.67 -9.35 -13.00
C LEU A 11 9.32 -10.36 -13.95
N PHE A 12 9.14 -10.16 -15.25
CA PHE A 12 9.66 -11.03 -16.31
C PHE A 12 10.79 -10.37 -17.12
N ALA A 13 11.25 -9.20 -16.68
CA ALA A 13 12.25 -8.43 -17.41
C ALA A 13 13.62 -9.14 -17.37
N THR A 14 14.21 -9.41 -18.54
CA THR A 14 15.56 -9.96 -18.68
C THR A 14 16.56 -8.88 -19.10
N GLY A 15 17.86 -9.22 -19.12
CA GLY A 15 18.95 -8.32 -19.54
C GLY A 15 19.59 -7.49 -18.42
N ALA A 16 20.39 -6.48 -18.78
CA ALA A 16 21.14 -5.66 -17.82
C ALA A 16 20.19 -4.92 -16.85
N GLY A 17 20.40 -5.09 -15.54
CA GLY A 17 19.54 -4.53 -14.50
C GLY A 17 18.22 -5.29 -14.27
N ALA A 18 18.06 -6.50 -14.82
CA ALA A 18 16.89 -7.36 -14.60
C ALA A 18 16.61 -7.59 -13.10
N GLY A 19 17.65 -7.84 -12.29
CA GLY A 19 17.49 -8.03 -10.85
C GLY A 19 16.78 -6.86 -10.16
N SER A 20 17.15 -5.62 -10.47
CA SER A 20 16.51 -4.43 -9.91
C SER A 20 15.06 -4.26 -10.38
N ARG A 21 14.78 -4.58 -11.66
CA ARG A 21 13.40 -4.50 -12.21
C ARG A 21 12.48 -5.53 -11.57
N ILE A 22 12.96 -6.77 -11.42
CA ILE A 22 12.21 -7.85 -10.77
C ILE A 22 11.98 -7.54 -9.30
N ALA A 23 12.99 -7.04 -8.58
CA ALA A 23 12.86 -6.63 -7.19
C ALA A 23 11.81 -5.52 -7.00
N LEU A 24 11.83 -4.49 -7.86
CA LEU A 24 10.84 -3.42 -7.84
C LEU A 24 9.43 -3.94 -8.17
N GLY A 25 9.30 -4.77 -9.21
CA GLY A 25 8.03 -5.39 -9.58
C GLY A 25 7.46 -6.22 -8.43
N ALA A 26 8.28 -7.04 -7.78
CA ALA A 26 7.86 -7.89 -6.67
C ALA A 26 7.43 -7.07 -5.47
N ALA A 27 8.21 -6.05 -5.08
CA ALA A 27 7.88 -5.15 -3.99
C ALA A 27 6.55 -4.42 -4.20
N VAL A 28 6.29 -3.94 -5.42
CA VAL A 28 5.05 -3.23 -5.75
C VAL A 28 3.84 -4.16 -5.76
N VAL A 29 3.96 -5.34 -6.37
CA VAL A 29 2.83 -6.28 -6.47
C VAL A 29 2.43 -6.78 -5.09
N PHE A 30 3.40 -7.21 -4.27
CA PHE A 30 3.13 -7.62 -2.89
C PHE A 30 2.62 -6.45 -2.04
N GLY A 31 3.25 -5.28 -2.17
CA GLY A 31 2.85 -4.08 -1.44
C GLY A 31 1.41 -3.68 -1.73
N MET A 32 0.99 -3.73 -2.99
CA MET A 32 -0.38 -3.44 -3.38
C MET A 32 -1.39 -4.48 -2.88
N ALA A 33 -1.04 -5.77 -2.94
CA ALA A 33 -1.89 -6.84 -2.41
C ALA A 33 -2.10 -6.72 -0.89
N LEU A 34 -1.00 -6.55 -0.15
CA LEU A 34 -1.05 -6.34 1.31
C LEU A 34 -1.77 -5.05 1.65
N ASN A 35 -1.50 -3.97 0.92
CA ASN A 35 -2.20 -2.70 1.10
C ASN A 35 -3.71 -2.88 0.97
N THR A 36 -4.20 -3.58 -0.06
CA THR A 36 -5.66 -3.78 -0.18
C THR A 36 -6.27 -4.56 0.99
N LEU A 37 -5.59 -5.59 1.49
CA LEU A 37 -6.09 -6.38 2.62
C LEU A 37 -6.07 -5.59 3.93
N LEU A 38 -4.94 -4.95 4.23
CA LEU A 38 -4.75 -4.20 5.47
C LEU A 38 -5.54 -2.90 5.45
N ALA A 39 -5.53 -2.15 4.35
CA ALA A 39 -6.25 -0.88 4.25
C ALA A 39 -7.75 -1.07 4.51
N THR A 40 -8.39 -2.05 3.87
CA THR A 40 -9.83 -2.28 4.03
C THR A 40 -10.23 -2.56 5.49
N VAL A 41 -9.38 -3.27 6.25
CA VAL A 41 -9.67 -3.61 7.66
C VAL A 41 -9.22 -2.51 8.63
N TYR A 42 -8.05 -1.90 8.40
CA TYR A 42 -7.44 -0.98 9.36
C TYR A 42 -7.86 0.48 9.19
N ILE A 43 -8.18 0.94 7.97
CA ILE A 43 -8.62 2.32 7.75
C ILE A 43 -9.81 2.72 8.62
N PRO A 44 -10.92 1.95 8.71
CA PRO A 44 -12.07 2.37 9.53
C PRO A 44 -11.70 2.48 11.01
N ASN A 45 -10.97 1.50 11.54
CA ASN A 45 -10.51 1.50 12.94
C ASN A 45 -9.59 2.69 13.24
N PHE A 46 -8.70 3.02 12.30
CA PHE A 46 -7.78 4.14 12.44
C PHE A 46 -8.49 5.49 12.34
N TYR A 47 -9.52 5.58 11.48
CA TYR A 47 -10.36 6.76 11.36
C TYR A 47 -11.12 7.03 12.67
N GLU A 48 -11.76 6.02 13.25
CA GLU A 48 -12.44 6.16 14.55
C GLU A 48 -11.46 6.57 15.67
N LEU A 49 -10.25 6.01 15.67
CA LEU A 49 -9.22 6.37 16.65
C LEU A 49 -8.84 7.85 16.51
N MET A 50 -8.60 8.32 15.29
CA MET A 50 -8.29 9.73 15.02
C MET A 50 -9.46 10.64 15.37
N GLN A 51 -10.69 10.26 15.07
CA GLN A 51 -11.89 11.00 15.45
C GLN A 51 -12.02 11.13 16.96
N LYS A 52 -11.83 10.04 17.71
CA LYS A 52 -11.86 10.05 19.19
C LYS A 52 -10.75 10.92 19.78
N LEU A 53 -9.56 10.93 19.18
CA LEU A 53 -8.46 11.81 19.58
C LEU A 53 -8.81 13.29 19.31
N GLN A 54 -9.35 13.59 18.13
CA GLN A 54 -9.78 14.94 17.76
C GLN A 54 -10.89 15.46 18.68
N GLU A 55 -11.91 14.65 18.99
CA GLU A 55 -12.98 15.01 19.92
C GLU A 55 -12.44 15.29 21.33
N LYS A 56 -11.50 14.47 21.83
CA LYS A 56 -10.84 14.71 23.12
C LYS A 56 -10.04 16.01 23.14
N PHE A 57 -9.37 16.35 22.04
CA PHE A 57 -8.64 17.62 21.94
C PHE A 57 -9.57 18.83 21.79
N SER A 58 -10.66 18.70 21.02
CA SER A 58 -11.62 19.78 20.80
C SER A 58 -12.47 20.08 22.04
N LYS A 59 -12.72 19.09 22.92
CA LYS A 59 -13.40 19.30 24.21
C LYS A 59 -12.55 20.02 25.26
N LYS A 60 -11.27 20.26 24.98
CA LYS A 60 -10.33 20.93 25.90
C LYS A 60 -10.16 22.43 25.60
N GLN A 61 -10.92 22.96 24.65
CA GLN A 61 -11.06 24.41 24.42
C GLN A 61 -12.39 24.91 24.97
#